data_AF-S2R0S2-F1
#
_entry.id   AF-S2R0S2-F1
#
_cell.length_a   1.000
_cell.length_b   1.000
_cell.length_c   1.000
_cell.angle_alpha   90.00
_cell.angle_beta   90.00
_cell.angle_gamma   90.00
#
_symmetry.space_group_name_H-M   'P 1'
#
loop_
_entity.id
_entity.type
_entity.pdbx_description
1 polymer ?
#
loop_
_entity_poly.entity_id
_entity_poly.type
_entity_poly.pdbx_seq_one_letter_code
_entity_poly.pdbx_strand_id
1 'polypeptide(L)'
;MKKTIAKKVLTLTSTILMTLLMVLGFNGTRVQADTNDTTTQNVVLTKYGFEKDVTAIDRATDQIWTGDGAKPLQGVDFTIYNVTANYWASPKDYKGSFDSASVAATGTTNDEGQLTQALPTQSTDASGKTRAAVYLFHETNPRAGYNTSADFWLTLPAKAAAD
;
A
#
# COMPACT_ATOMS: atom_id res chain seq x y z
N MET A 1 -23.00 -82.54 14.87
CA MET A 1 -22.33 -82.72 13.57
C MET A 1 -22.25 -81.37 12.85
N LYS A 2 -21.05 -81.02 12.36
CA LYS A 2 -20.75 -80.11 11.23
C LYS A 2 -21.03 -78.59 11.36
N LYS A 3 -19.92 -77.84 11.52
CA LYS A 3 -19.43 -76.60 10.83
C LYS A 3 -20.52 -75.66 10.21
N THR A 4 -20.41 -74.32 10.19
CA THR A 4 -19.27 -73.51 9.74
C THR A 4 -19.60 -71.99 9.81
N ILE A 5 -18.54 -71.16 9.93
CA ILE A 5 -18.34 -69.79 9.40
C ILE A 5 -18.90 -68.56 10.16
N ALA A 6 -17.95 -67.83 10.72
CA ALA A 6 -17.99 -66.43 11.12
C ALA A 6 -18.17 -65.46 9.94
N LYS A 7 -18.73 -64.27 10.19
CA LYS A 7 -18.32 -63.01 9.54
C LYS A 7 -18.78 -61.78 10.35
N LYS A 8 -17.78 -61.11 10.94
CA LYS A 8 -17.64 -59.66 11.26
C LYS A 8 -18.69 -59.08 12.25
N VAL A 9 -18.37 -58.90 13.54
CA VAL A 9 -17.53 -57.83 14.15
C VAL A 9 -18.05 -56.46 13.71
N LEU A 10 -18.44 -55.49 14.52
CA LEU A 10 -18.54 -55.29 15.97
C LEU A 10 -19.35 -53.98 16.08
N THR A 11 -20.26 -53.94 17.04
CA THR A 11 -20.57 -52.83 17.96
C THR A 11 -19.59 -51.62 17.87
N LEU A 12 -19.95 -50.37 18.13
CA LEU A 12 -20.72 -49.91 19.28
C LEU A 12 -21.04 -48.42 19.05
N THR A 13 -22.33 -48.14 19.13
CA THR A 13 -22.93 -46.97 19.75
C THR A 13 -22.04 -45.99 20.51
N SER A 14 -22.42 -44.72 20.34
CA SER A 14 -22.64 -43.77 21.43
C SER A 14 -21.43 -43.10 22.08
N THR A 15 -21.38 -41.80 21.80
CA THR A 15 -21.50 -40.70 22.76
C THR A 15 -20.43 -40.55 23.86
N ILE A 16 -19.99 -39.30 23.97
CA ILE A 16 -19.36 -38.63 25.12
C ILE A 16 -17.84 -38.84 25.24
N LEU A 17 -17.10 -37.84 24.76
CA LEU A 17 -16.17 -37.12 25.64
C LEU A 17 -15.85 -35.72 25.07
N MET A 18 -16.75 -34.76 25.33
CA MET A 18 -16.31 -33.40 25.60
C MET A 18 -15.43 -33.45 26.86
N THR A 19 -14.38 -32.63 26.93
CA THR A 19 -13.41 -32.48 28.04
C THR A 19 -12.28 -33.51 28.14
N LEU A 20 -11.37 -33.59 27.15
CA LEU A 20 -9.97 -33.98 27.43
C LEU A 20 -8.93 -33.57 26.35
N LEU A 21 -8.97 -32.36 25.79
CA LEU A 21 -7.92 -31.87 24.87
C LEU A 21 -7.29 -30.53 25.28
N MET A 22 -7.53 -30.05 26.51
CA MET A 22 -6.83 -28.86 27.04
C MET A 22 -5.41 -29.15 27.57
N VAL A 23 -4.95 -30.40 27.58
CA VAL A 23 -3.60 -30.73 28.03
C VAL A 23 -3.09 -31.88 27.18
N LEU A 24 -2.36 -31.56 26.10
CA LEU A 24 -1.28 -32.36 25.49
C LEU A 24 -1.01 -31.85 24.05
N GLY A 25 0.11 -31.17 23.86
CA GLY A 25 0.73 -31.06 22.53
C GLY A 25 0.89 -29.66 21.99
N PHE A 26 1.81 -28.91 22.59
CA PHE A 26 2.58 -27.86 21.94
C PHE A 26 2.98 -28.25 20.51
N ASN A 27 2.33 -27.66 19.51
CA ASN A 27 2.89 -27.31 18.22
C ASN A 27 2.04 -26.17 17.67
N GLY A 28 2.46 -24.95 18.02
CA GLY A 28 1.74 -23.72 17.75
C GLY A 28 1.52 -23.50 16.26
N THR A 29 0.37 -23.93 15.77
CA THR A 29 -0.29 -23.23 14.67
C THR A 29 -0.85 -21.96 15.27
N ARG A 30 -0.02 -20.91 15.26
CA ARG A 30 -0.55 -19.54 15.35
C ARG A 30 -1.57 -19.43 14.24
N VAL A 31 -2.85 -19.36 14.61
CA VAL A 31 -3.86 -18.81 13.71
C VAL A 31 -3.44 -17.35 13.54
N GLN A 32 -2.68 -17.07 12.49
CA GLN A 32 -2.58 -15.71 11.98
C GLN A 32 -4.00 -15.40 11.50
N ALA A 33 -4.66 -14.46 12.18
CA ALA A 33 -5.66 -13.67 11.50
C ALA A 33 -4.96 -13.10 10.27
N ASP A 34 -5.54 -13.29 9.09
CA ASP A 34 -5.12 -12.59 7.90
C ASP A 34 -5.40 -11.10 8.15
N THR A 35 -4.42 -10.37 8.67
CA THR A 35 -4.50 -8.94 8.97
C THR A 35 -4.30 -8.09 7.71
N ASN A 36 -4.58 -8.63 6.53
CA ASN A 36 -4.43 -7.93 5.26
C ASN A 36 -5.75 -7.32 4.77
N ASP A 37 -6.57 -6.77 5.68
CA ASP A 37 -7.42 -5.64 5.28
C ASP A 37 -6.50 -4.44 5.02
N THR A 38 -5.83 -4.46 3.85
CA THR A 38 -5.00 -3.35 3.39
C THR A 38 -5.93 -2.23 2.96
N THR A 39 -6.38 -1.44 3.92
CA THR A 39 -7.13 -0.22 3.64
C THR A 39 -6.28 0.66 2.73
N THR A 40 -6.74 0.90 1.50
CA THR A 40 -6.07 1.73 0.49
C THR A 40 -6.75 3.07 0.34
N GLN A 41 -5.99 4.07 -0.07
CA GLN A 41 -6.49 5.36 -0.52
C GLN A 41 -6.08 5.57 -1.98
N ASN A 42 -7.03 6.02 -2.81
CA ASN A 42 -6.73 6.43 -4.19
C ASN A 42 -6.04 7.79 -4.18
N VAL A 43 -4.80 7.83 -4.69
CA VAL A 43 -4.05 9.06 -4.90
C VAL A 43 -4.12 9.41 -6.38
N VAL A 44 -4.55 10.63 -6.68
CA VAL A 44 -4.59 11.19 -8.04
C VAL A 44 -3.50 12.24 -8.15
N LEU A 45 -2.43 11.92 -8.86
CA LEU A 45 -1.40 12.87 -9.25
C LEU A 45 -1.85 13.55 -10.55
N THR A 46 -1.90 14.88 -10.57
CA THR A 46 -2.15 15.65 -11.80
C THR A 46 -0.95 16.54 -12.09
N LYS A 47 -0.35 16.38 -13.26
CA LYS A 47 0.85 17.11 -13.68
C LYS A 47 0.48 18.24 -14.63
N TYR A 48 0.68 19.47 -14.18
CA TYR A 48 0.57 20.67 -15.01
C TYR A 48 1.94 21.20 -15.43
N GLY A 49 1.97 21.84 -16.60
CA GLY A 49 3.09 22.59 -17.13
C GLY A 49 2.85 24.08 -16.99
N PHE A 50 3.79 24.77 -16.35
CA PHE A 50 3.77 26.23 -16.16
C PHE A 50 4.79 26.92 -17.05
N GLU A 51 4.53 28.19 -17.34
CA GLU A 51 5.53 29.08 -17.89
C GLU A 51 6.63 29.37 -16.85
N LYS A 52 7.84 29.70 -17.32
CA LYS A 52 9.04 29.82 -16.49
C LYS A 52 8.91 30.79 -15.31
N ASP A 53 8.04 31.80 -15.43
CA ASP A 53 7.88 32.86 -14.45
C ASP A 53 6.61 32.70 -13.59
N VAL A 54 5.90 31.58 -13.72
CA VAL A 54 4.72 31.26 -12.91
C VAL A 54 5.10 30.29 -11.80
N THR A 55 5.01 30.76 -10.56
CA THR A 55 5.18 29.92 -9.37
C THR A 55 3.81 29.45 -8.88
N ALA A 56 3.61 28.14 -8.81
CA ALA A 56 2.41 27.56 -8.23
C ALA A 56 2.37 27.79 -6.72
N ILE A 57 1.16 27.99 -6.18
CA ILE A 57 0.90 27.97 -4.74
C ILE A 57 0.61 26.53 -4.31
N ASP A 58 1.14 26.13 -3.15
CA ASP A 58 0.85 24.84 -2.55
C ASP A 58 -0.64 24.65 -2.31
N ARG A 59 -1.15 23.45 -2.59
CA ARG A 59 -2.57 23.10 -2.42
C ARG A 59 -2.69 21.88 -1.51
N ALA A 60 -3.75 21.88 -0.71
CA ALA A 60 -4.03 20.76 0.18
C ALA A 60 -4.55 19.55 -0.61
N THR A 61 -4.35 18.34 -0.09
CA THR A 61 -4.67 17.08 -0.80
C THR A 61 -6.18 16.84 -0.97
N ASP A 62 -7.02 17.57 -0.25
CA ASP A 62 -8.48 17.53 -0.35
C ASP A 62 -9.06 18.53 -1.35
N GLN A 63 -8.21 19.30 -2.04
CA GLN A 63 -8.64 20.30 -3.01
C GLN A 63 -8.48 19.77 -4.43
N ILE A 64 -9.59 19.62 -5.15
CA ILE A 64 -9.58 19.40 -6.59
C ILE A 64 -9.22 20.71 -7.28
N TRP A 65 -8.15 20.71 -8.06
CA TRP A 65 -7.67 21.89 -8.78
C TRP A 65 -7.49 21.59 -10.26
N THR A 66 -7.99 22.47 -11.12
CA THR A 66 -8.07 22.28 -12.57
C THR A 66 -6.94 22.94 -13.36
N GLY A 67 -5.91 23.46 -12.68
CA GLY A 67 -4.72 24.02 -13.33
C GLY A 67 -4.77 25.53 -13.60
N ASP A 68 -5.89 26.21 -13.36
CA ASP A 68 -6.09 27.65 -13.67
C ASP A 68 -5.68 28.03 -15.12
N GLY A 69 -5.95 27.13 -16.07
CA GLY A 69 -5.57 27.28 -17.49
C GLY A 69 -4.19 26.73 -17.85
N ALA A 70 -3.40 26.25 -16.87
CA ALA A 70 -2.15 25.54 -17.15
C ALA A 70 -2.40 24.25 -17.94
N LYS A 71 -1.43 23.91 -18.80
CA LYS A 71 -1.56 22.75 -19.69
C LYS A 71 -1.31 21.44 -18.92
N PRO A 72 -2.21 20.45 -18.95
CA PRO A 72 -1.90 19.12 -18.43
C PRO A 72 -0.80 18.45 -19.25
N LEU A 73 0.11 17.75 -18.59
CA LEU A 73 1.26 17.09 -19.23
C LEU A 73 1.05 15.59 -19.27
N GLN A 74 0.72 15.09 -20.45
CA GLN A 74 0.67 13.67 -20.79
C GLN A 74 2.07 13.07 -20.98
N GLY A 75 2.24 11.80 -20.63
CA GLY A 75 3.43 11.02 -20.96
C GLY A 75 4.62 11.30 -20.05
N VAL A 76 4.38 11.85 -18.86
CA VAL A 76 5.36 11.99 -17.78
C VAL A 76 5.36 10.72 -16.93
N ASP A 77 6.52 10.11 -16.75
CA ASP A 77 6.66 8.87 -15.98
C ASP A 77 7.05 9.16 -14.52
N PHE A 78 6.36 8.48 -13.60
CA PHE A 78 6.62 8.53 -12.17
C PHE A 78 6.89 7.13 -11.61
N THR A 79 7.86 7.06 -10.71
CA THR A 79 8.06 5.93 -9.80
C THR A 79 7.63 6.36 -8.40
N ILE A 80 6.78 5.56 -7.77
CA ILE A 80 6.31 5.76 -6.41
C ILE A 80 7.06 4.79 -5.50
N TYR A 81 7.87 5.31 -4.59
CA TYR A 81 8.64 4.51 -3.63
C TYR A 81 7.92 4.42 -2.29
N ASN A 82 7.90 3.23 -1.70
CA ASN A 82 7.49 3.06 -0.31
C ASN A 82 8.68 3.37 0.60
N VAL A 83 8.70 4.59 1.13
CA VAL A 83 9.78 5.13 1.98
C VAL A 83 9.43 5.02 3.47
N THR A 84 8.45 4.19 3.84
CA THR A 84 7.99 4.02 5.23
C THR A 84 9.15 3.68 6.17
N ALA A 85 10.02 2.74 5.80
CA ALA A 85 11.18 2.39 6.61
C ALA A 85 12.16 3.58 6.78
N ASN A 86 12.46 4.29 5.69
CA ASN A 86 13.38 5.44 5.70
C ASN A 86 12.84 6.59 6.55
N TYR A 87 11.54 6.90 6.42
CA TYR A 87 10.88 7.95 7.19
C TYR A 87 10.85 7.60 8.69
N TRP A 88 10.41 6.40 9.04
CA TRP A 88 10.24 6.00 10.43
C TRP A 88 11.55 5.68 11.16
N ALA A 89 12.67 5.61 10.45
CA ALA A 89 14.00 5.56 11.08
C ALA A 89 14.31 6.84 11.86
N SER A 90 13.99 8.02 11.31
CA SER A 90 14.02 9.30 12.03
C SER A 90 13.13 10.35 11.34
N PRO A 91 11.84 10.46 11.71
CA PRO A 91 10.90 11.35 11.04
C PRO A 91 11.33 12.82 11.01
N LYS A 92 11.98 13.29 12.08
CA LYS A 92 12.47 14.67 12.21
C LYS A 92 13.65 15.00 11.27
N ASP A 93 14.36 13.97 10.81
CA ASP A 93 15.55 14.11 9.96
C ASP A 93 15.29 13.64 8.52
N TYR A 94 14.06 13.19 8.21
CA TYR A 94 13.73 12.72 6.88
C TYR A 94 13.72 13.88 5.88
N LYS A 95 14.49 13.73 4.79
CA LYS A 95 14.67 14.75 3.75
C LYS A 95 14.42 14.20 2.33
N GLY A 96 13.56 13.19 2.21
CA GLY A 96 13.22 12.62 0.90
C GLY A 96 14.20 11.57 0.37
N SER A 97 15.00 10.91 1.21
CA SER A 97 15.80 9.76 0.74
C SER A 97 14.87 8.58 0.43
N PHE A 98 15.10 7.96 -0.73
CA PHE A 98 14.48 6.71 -1.17
C PHE A 98 15.54 5.62 -1.40
N ASP A 99 16.73 5.77 -0.82
CA ASP A 99 17.78 4.76 -0.91
C ASP A 99 17.29 3.43 -0.33
N SER A 100 17.43 2.36 -1.12
CA SER A 100 16.94 1.01 -0.79
C SER A 100 15.42 0.91 -0.52
N ALA A 101 14.64 1.95 -0.82
CA ALA A 101 13.19 1.90 -0.73
C ALA A 101 12.64 0.97 -1.81
N SER A 102 11.58 0.24 -1.48
CA SER A 102 10.90 -0.61 -2.46
C SER A 102 10.03 0.23 -3.40
N VAL A 103 9.95 -0.16 -4.66
CA VAL A 103 9.00 0.44 -5.61
C VAL A 103 7.60 -0.03 -5.23
N ALA A 104 6.73 0.91 -4.88
CA ALA A 104 5.32 0.66 -4.61
C ALA A 104 4.51 0.55 -5.91
N ALA A 105 4.79 1.44 -6.87
CA ALA A 105 4.16 1.45 -8.18
C ALA A 105 4.99 2.28 -9.17
N THR A 106 4.72 2.11 -10.45
CA THR A 106 5.14 3.01 -11.52
C THR A 106 3.93 3.39 -12.35
N GLY A 107 3.99 4.53 -13.04
CA GLY A 107 2.92 4.92 -13.93
C GLY A 107 3.27 6.11 -14.80
N THR A 108 2.48 6.29 -15.85
CA THR A 108 2.61 7.36 -16.83
C THR A 108 1.33 8.18 -16.81
N THR A 109 1.47 9.50 -16.85
CA THR A 109 0.33 10.43 -16.91
C THR A 109 -0.44 10.31 -18.23
N ASN A 110 -1.78 10.29 -18.13
CA ASN A 110 -2.70 10.20 -19.26
C ASN A 110 -2.91 11.56 -19.97
N ASP A 111 -3.89 11.64 -20.88
CA ASP A 111 -4.19 12.84 -21.68
C ASP A 111 -4.61 14.05 -20.84
N GLU A 112 -5.23 13.82 -19.68
CA GLU A 112 -5.56 14.82 -18.67
C GLU A 112 -4.37 15.17 -17.75
N GLY A 113 -3.19 14.60 -18.00
CA GLY A 113 -2.00 14.76 -17.17
C GLY A 113 -2.10 14.02 -15.84
N GLN A 114 -2.97 13.01 -15.73
CA GLN A 114 -3.28 12.32 -14.50
C GLN A 114 -2.67 10.93 -14.41
N LEU A 115 -2.26 10.56 -13.20
CA LEU A 115 -1.91 9.20 -12.79
C LEU A 115 -2.68 8.87 -11.50
N THR A 116 -3.48 7.82 -11.52
CA THR A 116 -4.22 7.35 -10.34
C THR A 116 -3.64 6.05 -9.82
N GLN A 117 -3.36 6.00 -8.52
CA GLN A 117 -2.84 4.80 -7.86
C GLN A 117 -3.52 4.56 -6.51
N ALA A 118 -4.01 3.34 -6.31
CA ALA A 118 -4.44 2.87 -5.00
C ALA A 118 -3.20 2.53 -4.16
N LEU A 119 -3.01 3.21 -3.04
CA LEU A 119 -1.86 3.01 -2.15
C LEU A 119 -2.34 2.57 -0.75
N PRO A 120 -1.74 1.52 -0.15
CA PRO A 120 -2.02 1.14 1.23
C PRO A 120 -1.78 2.29 2.22
N THR A 121 -2.69 2.48 3.16
CA THR A 121 -2.57 3.53 4.19
C THR A 121 -1.58 3.15 5.30
N GLN A 122 -1.20 1.88 5.40
CA GLN A 122 -0.25 1.35 6.37
C GLN A 122 0.82 0.50 5.67
N SER A 123 2.02 0.49 6.25
CA SER A 123 3.17 -0.27 5.77
C SER A 123 4.10 -0.60 6.95
N THR A 124 5.12 -1.42 6.74
CA THR A 124 6.07 -1.83 7.79
C THR A 124 7.33 -0.97 7.78
N ASP A 125 7.79 -0.57 8.97
CA ASP A 125 9.13 0.02 9.14
C ASP A 125 10.24 -1.05 9.12
N ALA A 126 11.51 -0.64 9.21
CA ALA A 126 12.66 -1.54 9.16
C ALA A 126 12.70 -2.60 10.28
N SER A 127 11.96 -2.39 11.37
CA SER A 127 11.83 -3.35 12.47
C SER A 127 10.66 -4.33 12.29
N GLY A 128 9.92 -4.22 11.19
CA GLY A 128 8.71 -4.99 10.93
C GLY A 128 7.47 -4.46 11.66
N LYS A 129 7.54 -3.27 12.29
CA LYS A 129 6.40 -2.66 12.97
C LYS A 129 5.50 -1.93 11.97
N THR A 130 4.20 -2.16 12.05
CA THR A 130 3.20 -1.46 11.24
C THR A 130 3.14 0.03 11.61
N ARG A 131 3.13 0.87 10.57
CA ARG A 131 3.08 2.33 10.66
C ARG A 131 2.16 2.90 9.59
N ALA A 132 1.80 4.17 9.75
CA ALA A 132 1.28 4.97 8.65
C ALA A 132 2.28 4.93 7.48
N ALA A 133 1.77 4.60 6.28
CA ALA A 133 2.60 4.45 5.11
C ALA A 133 3.08 5.83 4.62
N VAL A 134 4.31 5.86 4.09
CA VAL A 134 4.89 7.06 3.49
C VAL A 134 5.38 6.73 2.09
N TYR A 135 4.93 7.50 1.12
CA TYR A 135 5.26 7.31 -0.29
C TYR A 135 5.96 8.52 -0.86
N LEU A 136 7.05 8.30 -1.60
CA LEU A 136 7.78 9.33 -2.32
C LEU A 136 7.50 9.19 -3.83
N PHE A 137 7.16 10.30 -4.47
CA PHE A 137 6.88 10.39 -5.89
C PHE A 137 8.11 11.00 -6.57
N HIS A 138 8.70 10.23 -7.49
CA HIS A 138 9.90 10.62 -8.22
C HIS A 138 9.60 10.58 -9.71
N GLU A 139 9.85 11.68 -10.42
CA GLU A 139 9.69 11.76 -11.86
C GLU A 139 10.91 11.17 -12.56
N THR A 140 10.72 10.08 -13.31
CA THR A 140 11.81 9.36 -13.98
C THR A 140 11.98 9.75 -15.45
N ASN A 141 10.92 10.31 -16.07
CA ASN A 141 10.95 10.76 -17.46
C ASN A 141 10.10 12.04 -17.63
N PRO A 142 10.74 13.23 -17.69
CA PRO A 142 10.03 14.49 -17.90
C PRO A 142 9.48 14.62 -19.31
N ARG A 143 8.39 15.39 -19.44
CA ARG A 143 7.92 15.82 -20.76
C ARG A 143 8.97 16.73 -21.41
N ALA A 144 9.30 16.47 -22.67
CA ALA A 144 10.20 17.32 -23.44
C ALA A 144 9.79 18.80 -23.39
N GLY A 145 10.76 19.67 -23.11
CA GLY A 145 10.52 21.11 -22.92
C GLY A 145 10.22 21.53 -21.47
N TYR A 146 10.14 20.58 -20.52
CA TYR A 146 9.97 20.85 -19.10
C TYR A 146 11.16 20.31 -18.29
N ASN A 147 11.42 20.96 -17.15
CA ASN A 147 12.31 20.39 -16.14
C ASN A 147 11.59 19.29 -15.37
N THR A 148 12.35 18.32 -14.88
CA THR A 148 11.88 17.27 -13.97
C THR A 148 11.23 17.88 -12.74
N SER A 149 10.10 17.29 -12.28
CA SER A 149 9.50 17.67 -11.00
C SER A 149 10.48 17.52 -9.84
N ALA A 150 10.32 18.37 -8.83
CA ALA A 150 10.92 18.09 -7.53
C ALA A 150 10.28 16.84 -6.92
N ASP A 151 11.09 16.03 -6.24
CA ASP A 151 10.59 14.91 -5.45
C ASP A 151 9.72 15.43 -4.30
N PHE A 152 8.64 14.71 -4.02
CA PHE A 152 7.78 15.00 -2.88
C PHE A 152 7.29 13.70 -2.23
N TRP A 153 6.92 13.77 -0.96
CA TRP A 153 6.39 12.62 -0.24
C TRP A 153 5.06 12.91 0.44
N LEU A 154 4.28 11.85 0.64
CA LEU A 154 2.95 11.88 1.23
C LEU A 154 2.83 10.80 2.30
N THR A 155 2.34 11.20 3.48
CA THR A 155 1.95 10.27 4.56
C THR A 155 0.47 9.92 4.43
N LEU A 156 0.12 8.63 4.48
CA LEU A 156 -1.26 8.16 4.45
C LEU A 156 -1.75 7.71 5.84
N PRO A 157 -3.07 7.79 6.13
CA PRO A 157 -4.11 8.37 5.29
C PRO A 157 -3.97 9.89 5.18
N ALA A 158 -4.15 10.41 3.96
CA ALA A 158 -4.19 11.84 3.69
C ALA A 158 -5.62 12.35 3.70
N LYS A 159 -5.81 13.66 3.87
CA LYS A 159 -7.15 14.24 3.79
C LYS A 159 -7.67 14.09 2.35
N ALA A 160 -8.83 13.47 2.20
CA ALA A 160 -9.49 13.26 0.91
C ALA A 160 -10.46 14.43 0.61
N ALA A 161 -10.69 14.68 -0.68
CA ALA A 161 -11.73 15.60 -1.12
C ALA A 161 -13.11 15.12 -0.63
N ALA A 162 -14.03 16.07 -0.41
CA ALA A 162 -15.42 15.72 -0.16
C ALA A 162 -16.08 15.22 -1.47
N ASP A 163 -16.94 14.22 -1.35
CA ASP A 163 -17.78 13.73 -2.44
C ASP A 163 -18.83 14.77 -2.87
#